data_AF-A0A9D7F6L2-F1
#
_entry.id   AF-A0A9D7F6L2-F1
#
_cell.length_a   1.000
_cell.length_b   1.000
_cell.length_c   1.000
_cell.angle_alpha   90.00
_cell.angle_beta   90.00
_cell.angle_gamma   90.00
#
_symmetry.space_group_name_H-M   'P 1'
#
loop_
_entity.id
_entity.type
_entity.pdbx_description
1 polymer ?
#
loop_
_entity_poly.entity_id
_entity_poly.type
_entity_poly.pdbx_seq_one_letter_code
_entity_poly.pdbx_strand_id
1 'polypeptide(L)'
;MNSPIGLDSLFKEKIFRIPDYQRGYAWQKPQYKDFWEDLVNLQKDRSHYTGVITLNEIQTADIKEDSKEYWLVEDHSYKVFHIVDGQQRLTTCIIFLQSLIEFVRSLPDMQGKQDDEIYLTESLSLKSIIDKFIYKQKPSGDQFLTYKFGYTADNPSYKYMRYQIFGEDNAGAIQGTFYTLNLKNAKTYFFGQLKPWHEEEGWEAVQDLYKKITKRFLFNEYVIKDEFDVFVAFETMNNRGKNLSN
;
A
#
# COMPACT_ATOMS: atom_id res chain seq x y z
N MET A 1 -24.07 -0.34 -4.44
CA MET A 1 -22.66 -0.44 -3.99
C MET A 1 -22.30 -1.92 -3.93
N ASN A 2 -21.13 -2.30 -4.42
CA ASN A 2 -20.63 -3.67 -4.28
C ASN A 2 -20.35 -3.97 -2.81
N SER A 3 -20.31 -5.26 -2.45
CA SER A 3 -19.90 -5.69 -1.11
C SER A 3 -18.47 -5.20 -0.80
N PRO A 4 -18.17 -4.79 0.45
CA PRO A 4 -16.81 -4.47 0.84
C PRO A 4 -15.86 -5.63 0.58
N ILE A 5 -14.64 -5.33 0.11
CA ILE A 5 -13.61 -6.30 -0.26
C ILE A 5 -12.33 -6.12 0.56
N GLY A 6 -11.59 -7.21 0.78
CA GLY A 6 -10.27 -7.16 1.41
C GLY A 6 -9.19 -6.62 0.48
N LEU A 7 -8.02 -6.31 1.05
CA LEU A 7 -6.82 -5.92 0.29
C LEU A 7 -6.44 -6.97 -0.76
N ASP A 8 -6.61 -8.25 -0.45
CA ASP A 8 -6.28 -9.36 -1.34
C ASP A 8 -7.02 -9.31 -2.68
N SER A 9 -8.26 -8.83 -2.65
CA SER A 9 -9.18 -8.69 -3.77
C SER A 9 -8.99 -7.32 -4.42
N LEU A 10 -8.76 -6.26 -3.61
CA LEU A 10 -8.47 -4.92 -4.11
C LEU A 10 -7.21 -4.89 -4.98
N PHE A 11 -6.16 -5.62 -4.61
CA PHE A 11 -4.89 -5.67 -5.36
C PHE A 11 -4.87 -6.67 -6.52
N LYS A 12 -5.98 -7.38 -6.80
CA LYS A 12 -6.05 -8.31 -7.93
C LYS A 12 -6.00 -7.53 -9.24
N GLU A 13 -4.92 -7.69 -10.00
CA GLU A 13 -4.73 -7.07 -11.33
C GLU A 13 -4.84 -5.53 -11.33
N LYS A 14 -4.56 -4.87 -10.20
CA LYS A 14 -4.57 -3.38 -10.10
C LYS A 14 -3.22 -2.82 -9.69
N ILE A 15 -2.89 -1.64 -10.21
CA ILE A 15 -1.75 -0.81 -9.83
C ILE A 15 -2.31 0.54 -9.38
N PHE A 16 -1.86 1.05 -8.24
CA PHE A 16 -2.37 2.29 -7.68
C PHE A 16 -1.30 3.39 -7.67
N ARG A 17 -1.70 4.59 -8.09
CA ARG A 17 -0.86 5.79 -8.09
C ARG A 17 -1.58 6.91 -7.34
N ILE A 18 -0.88 7.56 -6.42
CA ILE A 18 -1.31 8.81 -5.82
C ILE A 18 -0.82 9.95 -6.73
N PRO A 19 -1.72 10.67 -7.42
CA PRO A 19 -1.34 11.76 -8.31
C PRO A 19 -0.80 12.98 -7.53
N ASP A 20 -0.13 13.89 -8.23
CA ASP A 20 0.52 15.08 -7.67
C ASP A 20 -0.45 16.10 -7.04
N TYR A 21 -1.67 16.20 -7.57
CA TYR A 21 -2.73 17.05 -7.03
C TYR A 21 -3.28 16.56 -5.68
N GLN A 22 -2.96 15.33 -5.27
CA GLN A 22 -3.25 14.83 -3.94
C GLN A 22 -2.14 15.23 -2.95
N ARG A 23 -2.54 15.60 -1.74
CA ARG A 23 -1.58 15.74 -0.65
C ARG A 23 -0.88 14.41 -0.38
N GLY A 24 0.40 14.46 -0.01
CA GLY A 24 1.12 13.27 0.44
C GLY A 24 0.59 12.68 1.74
N TYR A 25 1.27 11.64 2.24
CA TYR A 25 0.87 10.96 3.47
C TYR A 25 0.90 11.90 4.70
N ALA A 26 -0.28 12.13 5.28
CA ALA A 26 -0.52 13.16 6.29
C ALA A 26 -0.94 12.59 7.65
N TRP A 27 -1.16 11.27 7.76
CA TRP A 27 -1.43 10.62 9.04
C TRP A 27 -0.21 10.72 9.96
N GLN A 28 -0.48 11.07 11.21
CA GLN A 28 0.47 11.21 12.30
C GLN A 28 0.25 10.12 13.34
N LYS A 29 0.95 10.24 14.48
CA LYS A 29 0.96 9.23 15.55
C LYS A 29 -0.41 8.76 16.00
N PRO A 30 -1.40 9.65 16.25
CA PRO A 30 -2.73 9.18 16.65
C PRO A 30 -3.32 8.22 15.62
N GLN A 31 -3.30 8.57 14.34
CA GLN A 31 -3.98 7.78 13.31
C GLN A 31 -3.33 6.42 13.05
N TYR A 32 -2.00 6.34 12.95
CA TYR A 32 -1.34 5.03 12.75
C TYR A 32 -1.27 4.19 14.02
N LYS A 33 -1.40 4.80 15.21
CA LYS A 33 -1.59 4.09 16.47
C LYS A 33 -3.00 3.48 16.53
N ASP A 34 -4.04 4.26 16.22
CA ASP A 34 -5.41 3.77 16.16
C ASP A 34 -5.54 2.62 15.15
N PHE A 35 -4.90 2.75 13.98
CA PHE A 35 -4.82 1.68 12.98
C PHE A 35 -4.19 0.38 13.53
N TRP A 36 -3.10 0.49 14.30
CA TRP A 36 -2.48 -0.67 14.94
C TRP A 36 -3.41 -1.30 15.98
N GLU A 37 -4.06 -0.48 16.81
CA GLU A 37 -5.02 -0.93 17.83
C GLU A 37 -6.23 -1.63 17.19
N ASP A 38 -6.78 -1.08 16.11
CA ASP A 38 -7.85 -1.70 15.32
C ASP A 38 -7.43 -3.07 14.77
N LEU A 39 -6.17 -3.21 14.35
CA LEU A 39 -5.64 -4.45 13.80
C LEU A 39 -5.46 -5.53 14.86
N VAL A 40 -4.78 -5.22 15.98
CA VAL A 40 -4.51 -6.22 17.03
C VAL A 40 -5.78 -6.63 17.76
N ASN A 41 -6.71 -5.71 18.01
CA ASN A 41 -7.95 -5.97 18.74
C ASN A 41 -9.07 -6.59 17.88
N LEU A 42 -8.87 -6.72 16.57
CA LEU A 42 -9.87 -7.34 15.70
C LEU A 42 -10.07 -8.82 16.06
N GLN A 43 -11.30 -9.23 16.33
CA GLN A 43 -11.64 -10.63 16.60
C GLN A 43 -11.65 -11.46 15.30
N LYS A 44 -11.29 -12.75 15.37
CA LYS A 44 -11.06 -13.62 14.19
C LYS A 44 -12.29 -13.78 13.27
N ASP A 45 -13.49 -13.66 13.83
CA ASP A 45 -14.79 -13.79 13.16
C ASP A 45 -15.38 -12.44 12.71
N ARG A 46 -14.71 -11.34 13.01
CA ARG A 46 -15.16 -9.98 12.69
C ARG A 46 -14.35 -9.40 11.53
N SER A 47 -14.91 -8.36 10.93
CA SER A 47 -14.22 -7.55 9.91
C SER A 47 -14.28 -6.10 10.31
N HIS A 48 -13.21 -5.37 10.03
CA HIS A 48 -13.12 -3.93 10.25
C HIS A 48 -13.45 -3.22 8.94
N TYR A 49 -14.42 -2.30 8.97
CA TYR A 49 -14.73 -1.48 7.79
C TYR A 49 -13.79 -0.28 7.72
N THR A 50 -12.88 -0.29 6.76
CA THR A 50 -11.82 0.72 6.64
C THR A 50 -12.28 1.92 5.79
N GLY A 51 -13.42 1.83 5.11
CA GLY A 51 -14.02 2.94 4.36
C GLY A 51 -14.00 2.75 2.85
N VAL A 52 -14.16 3.86 2.12
CA VAL A 52 -14.23 3.86 0.64
C VAL A 52 -12.85 4.17 0.05
N ILE A 53 -12.48 3.46 -1.02
CA ILE A 53 -11.39 3.84 -1.92
C ILE A 53 -12.02 4.29 -3.23
N THR A 54 -11.85 5.57 -3.55
CA THR A 54 -12.33 6.13 -4.82
C THR A 54 -11.18 6.17 -5.81
N LEU A 55 -11.39 5.57 -6.97
CA LEU A 55 -10.38 5.34 -8.00
C LEU A 55 -10.82 5.98 -9.31
N ASN A 56 -9.84 6.45 -10.08
CA ASN A 56 -10.00 6.79 -11.49
C ASN A 56 -9.10 5.87 -12.31
N GLU A 57 -9.66 5.08 -13.23
CA GLU A 57 -8.87 4.22 -14.11
C GLU A 57 -8.10 5.09 -15.12
N ILE A 58 -6.82 4.77 -15.33
CA ILE A 58 -6.03 5.34 -16.43
C ILE A 58 -6.23 4.43 -17.63
N GLN A 59 -6.71 4.99 -18.74
CA GLN A 59 -6.94 4.22 -19.95
C GLN A 59 -5.63 3.62 -20.45
N THR A 60 -5.67 2.38 -20.93
CA THR A 60 -4.48 1.69 -21.45
C THR A 60 -3.75 2.50 -22.52
N ALA A 61 -4.49 3.22 -23.36
CA ALA A 61 -3.93 4.08 -24.40
C ALA A 61 -3.10 5.28 -23.86
N ASP A 62 -3.34 5.69 -22.62
CA ASP A 62 -2.62 6.79 -21.96
C ASP A 62 -1.36 6.30 -21.22
N ILE A 63 -1.15 4.98 -21.14
CA ILE A 63 0.02 4.38 -20.50
C ILE A 63 1.11 4.22 -21.54
N LYS A 64 2.18 5.00 -21.39
CA LYS A 64 3.33 4.99 -22.30
C LYS A 64 4.04 3.63 -22.30
N GLU A 65 4.51 3.19 -23.46
CA GLU A 65 5.24 1.92 -23.63
C GLU A 65 6.54 1.85 -22.83
N ASP A 66 7.18 3.00 -22.61
CA ASP A 66 8.41 3.14 -21.81
C ASP A 66 8.16 3.22 -20.30
N SER A 67 6.89 3.23 -19.86
CA SER A 67 6.54 3.22 -18.45
C SER A 67 6.88 1.89 -17.78
N LYS A 68 7.15 1.93 -16.47
CA LYS A 68 7.45 0.70 -15.71
C LYS A 68 6.21 -0.19 -15.57
N GLU A 69 5.02 0.35 -15.77
CA GLU A 69 3.74 -0.34 -15.64
C GLU A 69 3.35 -1.10 -16.91
N TYR A 70 3.83 -0.66 -18.08
CA TYR A 70 3.34 -1.11 -19.38
C TYR A 70 3.36 -2.63 -19.56
N TRP A 71 4.45 -3.30 -19.20
CA TRP A 71 4.55 -4.76 -19.34
C TRP A 71 3.54 -5.54 -18.49
N LEU A 72 3.11 -4.99 -17.34
CA LEU A 72 2.04 -5.61 -16.56
C LEU A 72 0.68 -5.34 -17.19
N VAL A 73 0.49 -4.18 -17.80
CA VAL A 73 -0.77 -3.79 -18.44
C VAL A 73 -1.01 -4.65 -19.68
N GLU A 74 0.00 -4.75 -20.53
CA GLU A 74 -0.07 -5.54 -21.75
C GLU A 74 -0.05 -7.05 -21.46
N ASP A 75 1.06 -7.57 -20.92
CA ASP A 75 1.24 -9.03 -20.83
C ASP A 75 0.41 -9.70 -19.71
N HIS A 76 -0.08 -8.92 -18.74
CA HIS A 76 -0.68 -9.46 -17.51
C HIS A 76 -2.03 -8.82 -17.15
N SER A 77 -2.65 -8.07 -18.07
CA SER A 77 -3.99 -7.48 -17.91
C SER A 77 -4.15 -6.59 -16.67
N TYR A 78 -3.05 -6.02 -16.15
CA TYR A 78 -3.16 -5.08 -15.04
C TYR A 78 -3.80 -3.77 -15.50
N LYS A 79 -4.60 -3.18 -14.61
CA LYS A 79 -5.14 -1.83 -14.77
C LYS A 79 -4.46 -0.87 -13.81
N VAL A 80 -4.21 0.36 -14.27
CA VAL A 80 -3.60 1.41 -13.44
C VAL A 80 -4.69 2.38 -13.00
N PHE A 81 -4.66 2.79 -11.73
CA PHE A 81 -5.65 3.69 -11.15
C PHE A 81 -4.98 4.85 -10.43
N HIS A 82 -5.49 6.06 -10.63
CA HIS A 82 -5.29 7.17 -9.72
C HIS A 82 -6.19 7.03 -8.50
N ILE A 83 -5.64 7.22 -7.31
CA ILE A 83 -6.42 7.27 -6.07
C ILE A 83 -6.95 8.69 -5.88
N VAL A 84 -8.27 8.83 -5.86
CA VAL A 84 -8.96 10.13 -5.66
C VAL A 84 -9.36 10.32 -4.20
N ASP A 85 -9.77 9.26 -3.51
CA ASP A 85 -9.99 9.25 -2.05
C ASP A 85 -9.54 7.93 -1.42
N GLY A 86 -9.21 7.97 -0.13
CA GLY A 86 -8.75 6.82 0.64
C GLY A 86 -7.24 6.58 0.58
N GLN A 87 -6.49 7.50 -0.04
CA GLN A 87 -5.03 7.42 -0.17
C GLN A 87 -4.30 7.21 1.16
N GLN A 88 -4.74 7.87 2.24
CA GLN A 88 -4.08 7.76 3.55
C GLN A 88 -4.22 6.33 4.11
N ARG A 89 -5.44 5.79 4.11
CA ARG A 89 -5.76 4.43 4.56
C ARG A 89 -4.99 3.37 3.79
N LEU A 90 -5.02 3.46 2.46
CA LEU A 90 -4.33 2.49 1.59
C LEU A 90 -2.82 2.58 1.76
N THR A 91 -2.26 3.80 1.88
CA THR A 91 -0.84 4.01 2.19
C THR A 91 -0.46 3.34 3.52
N THR A 92 -1.25 3.53 4.59
CA THR A 92 -0.97 2.92 5.89
C THR A 92 -0.97 1.39 5.82
N CYS A 93 -1.91 0.78 5.10
CA CYS A 93 -1.93 -0.66 4.90
C CYS A 93 -0.65 -1.15 4.20
N ILE A 94 -0.18 -0.42 3.19
CA ILE A 94 1.04 -0.77 2.44
C ILE A 94 2.31 -0.56 3.28
N ILE A 95 2.40 0.52 4.06
CA ILE A 95 3.51 0.71 5.00
C ILE A 95 3.52 -0.41 6.04
N PHE A 96 2.36 -0.79 6.59
CA PHE A 96 2.26 -1.90 7.53
C PHE A 96 2.74 -3.22 6.92
N LEU A 97 2.29 -3.56 5.71
CA LEU A 97 2.72 -4.77 5.00
C LEU A 97 4.23 -4.77 4.74
N GLN A 98 4.79 -3.62 4.32
CA GLN A 98 6.23 -3.47 4.14
C GLN A 98 7.00 -3.66 5.46
N SER A 99 6.54 -3.05 6.56
CA SER A 99 7.13 -3.24 7.89
C SER A 99 7.05 -4.69 8.35
N LEU A 100 5.95 -5.38 8.05
CA LEU A 100 5.78 -6.81 8.34
C LEU A 100 6.79 -7.67 7.56
N ILE A 101 6.95 -7.41 6.26
CA ILE A 101 7.93 -8.12 5.41
C ILE A 101 9.35 -7.93 5.96
N GLU A 102 9.73 -6.70 6.28
CA GLU A 102 11.04 -6.39 6.85
C GLU A 102 11.25 -7.03 8.21
N PHE A 103 10.21 -7.03 9.07
CA PHE A 103 10.27 -7.70 10.36
C PHE A 103 10.49 -9.20 10.20
N VAL A 104 9.72 -9.88 9.35
CA VAL A 104 9.86 -11.32 9.11
C VAL A 104 11.25 -11.67 8.58
N ARG A 105 11.80 -10.88 7.64
CA ARG A 105 13.18 -11.05 7.15
C ARG A 105 14.24 -10.86 8.25
N SER A 106 13.95 -10.05 9.25
CA SER A 106 14.87 -9.78 10.36
C SER A 106 14.89 -10.87 11.44
N LEU A 107 13.95 -11.82 11.40
CA LEU A 107 13.91 -12.93 12.36
C LEU A 107 15.14 -13.84 12.20
N PRO A 108 15.76 -14.32 13.30
CA PRO A 108 16.96 -15.14 13.23
C PRO A 108 16.85 -16.36 12.32
N ASP A 109 15.71 -17.06 12.35
CA ASP A 109 15.47 -18.26 11.55
C ASP A 109 15.28 -17.99 10.05
N MET A 110 15.09 -16.72 9.68
CA MET A 110 14.85 -16.27 8.31
C MET A 110 16.07 -15.58 7.70
N GLN A 111 17.08 -15.27 8.50
CA GLN A 111 18.25 -14.54 8.06
C GLN A 111 19.01 -15.32 6.98
N GLY A 112 19.32 -14.66 5.87
CA GLY A 112 20.05 -15.24 4.74
C GLY A 112 19.24 -16.10 3.78
N LYS A 113 17.95 -16.33 4.06
CA LYS A 113 17.02 -16.98 3.13
C LYS A 113 16.51 -15.99 2.09
N GLN A 114 16.24 -16.48 0.89
CA GLN A 114 15.55 -15.71 -0.15
C GLN A 114 14.04 -15.60 0.15
N ASP A 115 13.37 -14.60 -0.42
CA ASP A 115 11.95 -14.34 -0.13
C ASP A 115 11.01 -15.48 -0.52
N ASP A 116 11.39 -16.35 -1.46
CA ASP A 116 10.64 -17.53 -1.86
C ASP A 116 10.84 -18.73 -0.93
N GLU A 117 11.87 -18.70 -0.09
CA GLU A 117 12.18 -19.70 0.94
C GLU A 117 11.58 -19.33 2.32
N ILE A 118 11.15 -18.07 2.49
CA ILE A 118 10.53 -17.58 3.73
C ILE A 118 9.01 -17.68 3.62
N TYR A 119 8.38 -18.49 4.46
CA TYR A 119 6.93 -18.72 4.45
C TYR A 119 6.25 -18.02 5.63
N LEU A 120 5.33 -17.10 5.33
CA LEU A 120 4.51 -16.47 6.35
C LEU A 120 3.40 -17.41 6.81
N THR A 121 2.82 -18.20 5.91
CA THR A 121 1.90 -19.30 6.24
C THR A 121 2.34 -20.57 5.52
N GLU A 122 1.71 -21.72 5.81
CA GLU A 122 2.04 -23.02 5.22
C GLU A 122 2.16 -23.04 3.68
N SER A 123 1.49 -22.11 2.99
CA SER A 123 1.44 -22.06 1.52
C SER A 123 1.81 -20.70 0.93
N LEU A 124 2.19 -19.72 1.76
CA LEU A 124 2.40 -18.35 1.30
C LEU A 124 3.79 -17.84 1.64
N SER A 125 4.64 -17.76 0.61
CA SER A 125 5.98 -17.18 0.71
C SER A 125 5.95 -15.65 0.78
N LEU A 126 7.00 -15.04 1.34
CA LEU A 126 7.19 -13.59 1.30
C LEU A 126 7.25 -13.07 -0.14
N LYS A 127 7.88 -13.81 -1.07
CA LYS A 127 7.88 -13.47 -2.50
C LYS A 127 6.46 -13.30 -3.04
N SER A 128 5.55 -14.21 -2.71
CA SER A 128 4.14 -14.13 -3.15
C SER A 128 3.43 -12.91 -2.58
N ILE A 129 3.76 -12.51 -1.34
CA ILE A 129 3.20 -11.32 -0.69
C ILE A 129 3.75 -10.05 -1.36
N ILE A 130 5.06 -9.99 -1.59
CA ILE A 130 5.74 -8.88 -2.27
C ILE A 130 5.18 -8.68 -3.67
N ASP A 131 5.11 -9.75 -4.47
CA ASP A 131 4.58 -9.76 -5.84
C ASP A 131 3.13 -9.25 -5.91
N LYS A 132 2.35 -9.50 -4.86
CA LYS A 132 0.94 -9.10 -4.77
C LYS A 132 0.76 -7.64 -4.37
N PHE A 133 1.48 -7.18 -3.34
CA PHE A 133 1.17 -5.90 -2.69
C PHE A 133 2.23 -4.81 -2.87
N ILE A 134 3.50 -5.17 -3.10
CA ILE A 134 4.61 -4.22 -3.08
C ILE A 134 5.13 -3.95 -4.49
N TYR A 135 5.72 -4.94 -5.16
CA TYR A 135 6.23 -4.80 -6.52
C TYR A 135 6.28 -6.14 -7.25
N LYS A 136 6.30 -6.11 -8.58
CA LYS A 136 6.74 -7.23 -9.41
C LYS A 136 8.04 -6.88 -10.11
N GLN A 137 8.97 -7.82 -10.18
CA GLN A 137 10.17 -7.68 -11.00
C GLN A 137 9.87 -8.12 -12.43
N LYS A 138 10.24 -7.31 -13.43
CA LYS A 138 10.14 -7.72 -14.83
C LYS A 138 11.08 -8.92 -15.07
N PRO A 139 10.59 -10.05 -15.60
CA PRO A 139 11.40 -11.27 -15.67
C PRO A 139 12.51 -11.21 -16.74
N SER A 140 12.32 -10.40 -17.79
CA SER A 140 13.21 -10.30 -18.95
C SER A 140 13.68 -8.86 -19.22
N GLY A 141 14.79 -8.71 -19.94
CA GLY A 141 15.39 -7.41 -20.28
C GLY A 141 16.04 -6.73 -19.07
N ASP A 142 15.73 -5.46 -18.86
CA ASP A 142 16.35 -4.61 -17.82
C ASP A 142 15.97 -4.97 -16.37
N GLN A 143 15.14 -6.01 -16.17
CA GLN A 143 14.78 -6.62 -14.88
C GLN A 143 14.41 -5.64 -13.74
N PHE A 144 13.79 -4.51 -14.08
CA PHE A 144 13.42 -3.49 -13.11
C PHE A 144 12.19 -3.88 -12.27
N LEU A 145 12.03 -3.19 -11.14
CA LEU A 145 10.86 -3.32 -10.27
C LEU A 145 9.71 -2.42 -10.72
N THR A 146 8.50 -2.98 -10.76
CA THR A 146 7.23 -2.27 -10.97
C THR A 146 6.41 -2.31 -9.69
N TYR A 147 6.35 -1.18 -8.99
CA TYR A 147 5.61 -1.07 -7.73
C TYR A 147 4.10 -1.12 -7.94
N LYS A 148 3.41 -1.90 -7.10
CA LYS A 148 1.95 -2.07 -7.11
C LYS A 148 1.20 -0.85 -6.55
N PHE A 149 1.89 -0.07 -5.73
CA PHE A 149 1.38 1.13 -5.08
C PHE A 149 2.48 2.18 -5.00
N GLY A 150 2.16 3.46 -5.19
CA GLY A 150 3.13 4.53 -5.04
C GLY A 150 2.56 5.89 -5.44
N TYR A 151 3.41 6.90 -5.54
CA TYR A 151 3.05 8.20 -6.09
C TYR A 151 3.36 8.26 -7.59
N THR A 152 2.76 9.20 -8.31
CA THR A 152 3.20 9.57 -9.67
C THR A 152 4.59 10.20 -9.64
N ALA A 153 5.32 10.16 -10.75
CA ALA A 153 6.76 10.49 -10.80
C ALA A 153 7.08 11.97 -10.50
N ASP A 154 6.12 12.85 -10.73
CA ASP A 154 6.13 14.29 -10.44
C ASP A 154 5.87 14.63 -8.95
N ASN A 155 5.40 13.66 -8.16
CA ASN A 155 5.17 13.88 -6.73
C ASN A 155 6.49 13.83 -5.93
N PRO A 156 6.74 14.78 -4.99
CA PRO A 156 7.96 14.77 -4.16
C PRO A 156 8.17 13.50 -3.33
N SER A 157 7.10 12.76 -3.03
CA SER A 157 7.16 11.52 -2.25
C SER A 157 7.46 10.28 -3.09
N TYR A 158 7.51 10.39 -4.43
CA TYR A 158 7.74 9.26 -5.34
C TYR A 158 9.03 8.50 -5.04
N LYS A 159 10.16 9.22 -5.09
CA LYS A 159 11.48 8.64 -4.78
C LYS A 159 11.53 8.16 -3.34
N TYR A 160 10.98 8.94 -2.39
CA TYR A 160 11.01 8.56 -0.99
C TYR A 160 10.29 7.24 -0.73
N MET A 161 9.11 7.03 -1.32
CA MET A 161 8.36 5.78 -1.18
C MET A 161 9.17 4.59 -1.70
N ARG A 162 9.75 4.72 -2.90
CA ARG A 162 10.53 3.64 -3.52
C ARG A 162 11.77 3.26 -2.72
N TYR A 163 12.60 4.26 -2.42
CA TYR A 163 13.92 4.01 -1.86
C TYR A 163 13.92 3.90 -0.33
N GLN A 164 13.13 4.71 0.38
CA GLN A 164 13.15 4.74 1.85
C GLN A 164 12.05 3.87 2.47
N ILE A 165 10.88 3.78 1.83
CA ILE A 165 9.79 2.94 2.33
C ILE A 165 9.94 1.51 1.81
N PHE A 166 10.10 1.28 0.51
CA PHE A 166 10.24 -0.08 -0.03
C PHE A 166 11.67 -0.63 -0.04
N GLY A 167 12.67 0.21 0.28
CA GLY A 167 14.06 -0.22 0.37
C GLY A 167 14.69 -0.53 -1.00
N GLU A 168 14.26 0.15 -2.07
CA GLU A 168 14.97 0.06 -3.35
C GLU A 168 16.40 0.59 -3.21
N ASP A 169 17.36 -0.09 -3.84
CA ASP A 169 18.76 0.32 -3.85
C ASP A 169 18.97 1.59 -4.70
N ASN A 170 20.14 2.23 -4.55
CA ASN A 170 20.60 3.35 -5.38
C ASN A 170 19.68 4.59 -5.35
N ALA A 171 19.27 4.96 -4.15
CA ALA A 171 18.44 6.13 -3.83
C ALA A 171 18.87 7.47 -4.47
N GLY A 172 20.19 7.70 -4.58
CA GLY A 172 20.72 9.04 -4.85
C GLY A 172 20.28 10.06 -3.79
N ALA A 173 20.21 11.34 -4.16
CA ALA A 173 19.69 12.39 -3.29
C ALA A 173 18.16 12.32 -3.20
N ILE A 174 17.62 12.22 -1.98
CA ILE A 174 16.19 12.21 -1.71
C ILE A 174 15.83 13.43 -0.87
N GLN A 175 14.93 14.25 -1.38
CA GLN A 175 14.42 15.42 -0.68
C GLN A 175 13.42 14.99 0.41
N GLY A 176 13.61 15.52 1.63
CA GLY A 176 12.66 15.37 2.72
C GLY A 176 11.55 16.43 2.63
N THR A 177 10.32 16.02 2.90
CA THR A 177 9.16 16.89 3.13
C THR A 177 8.46 16.47 4.43
N PHE A 178 7.48 17.25 4.87
CA PHE A 178 6.60 16.84 5.97
C PHE A 178 5.92 15.50 5.72
N TYR A 179 5.46 15.24 4.48
CA TYR A 179 4.80 13.99 4.12
C TYR A 179 5.75 12.80 4.15
N THR A 180 6.99 12.96 3.69
CA THR A 180 7.98 11.88 3.76
C THR A 180 8.41 11.57 5.18
N LEU A 181 8.46 12.59 6.05
CA LEU A 181 8.69 12.39 7.48
C LEU A 181 7.57 11.55 8.11
N ASN A 182 6.31 11.80 7.75
CA ASN A 182 5.19 10.99 8.24
C ASN A 182 5.25 9.55 7.72
N LEU A 183 5.63 9.33 6.45
CA LEU A 183 5.86 7.98 5.90
C LEU A 183 6.89 7.23 6.75
N LYS A 184 8.04 7.86 7.02
CA LYS A 184 9.09 7.30 7.86
C LYS A 184 8.59 6.99 9.27
N ASN A 185 7.89 7.92 9.91
CA ASN A 185 7.40 7.76 11.27
C ASN A 185 6.43 6.58 11.38
N ALA A 186 5.51 6.42 10.43
CA ALA A 186 4.59 5.28 10.41
C ALA A 186 5.34 3.95 10.22
N LYS A 187 6.30 3.89 9.29
CA LYS A 187 7.12 2.69 9.06
C LYS A 187 7.91 2.30 10.31
N THR A 188 8.60 3.25 10.92
CA THR A 188 9.36 3.05 12.16
C THR A 188 8.45 2.58 13.29
N TYR A 189 7.26 3.18 13.42
CA TYR A 189 6.29 2.78 14.43
C TYR A 189 5.84 1.33 14.24
N PHE A 190 5.35 0.95 13.05
CA PHE A 190 4.88 -0.42 12.83
C PHE A 190 5.98 -1.47 12.98
N PHE A 191 7.18 -1.20 12.46
CA PHE A 191 8.32 -2.09 12.68
C PHE A 191 8.63 -2.24 14.18
N GLY A 192 8.60 -1.13 14.92
CA GLY A 192 8.80 -1.12 16.38
C GLY A 192 7.69 -1.84 17.17
N GLN A 193 6.46 -1.90 16.65
CA GLN A 193 5.35 -2.63 17.28
C GLN A 193 5.38 -4.14 16.99
N LEU A 194 5.86 -4.55 15.83
CA LEU A 194 5.86 -5.97 15.41
C LEU A 194 6.77 -6.84 16.28
N LYS A 195 7.92 -6.32 16.71
CA LYS A 195 8.86 -7.05 17.56
C LYS A 195 8.26 -7.42 18.93
N PRO A 196 7.80 -6.47 19.77
CA PRO A 196 7.21 -6.81 21.06
C PRO A 196 5.95 -7.67 20.90
N TRP A 197 5.14 -7.41 19.86
CA TRP A 197 3.97 -8.24 19.57
C TRP A 197 4.33 -9.70 19.28
N HIS A 198 5.37 -9.95 18.48
CA HIS A 198 5.87 -11.30 18.22
C HIS A 198 6.48 -11.95 19.47
N GLU A 199 7.21 -11.19 20.28
CA GLU A 199 7.81 -11.69 21.53
C GLU A 199 6.75 -12.08 22.58
N GLU A 200 5.63 -11.35 22.63
CA GLU A 200 4.53 -11.56 23.57
C GLU A 200 3.53 -12.64 23.10
N GLU A 201 3.11 -12.58 21.84
CA GLU A 201 1.99 -13.39 21.29
C GLU A 201 2.46 -14.52 20.36
N GLY A 202 3.74 -14.53 19.98
CA GLY A 202 4.35 -15.57 19.14
C GLY A 202 4.09 -15.43 17.64
N TRP A 203 4.60 -16.41 16.89
CA TRP A 203 4.56 -16.44 15.43
C TRP A 203 3.14 -16.47 14.85
N GLU A 204 2.24 -17.27 15.43
CA GLU A 204 0.84 -17.37 14.96
C GLU A 204 0.12 -16.01 14.97
N ALA A 205 0.43 -15.15 15.94
CA ALA A 205 -0.13 -13.81 16.02
C ALA A 205 0.36 -12.90 14.88
N VAL A 206 1.62 -13.04 14.45
CA VAL A 206 2.16 -12.34 13.26
C VAL A 206 1.43 -12.79 11.99
N GLN A 207 1.18 -14.10 11.85
CA GLN A 207 0.39 -14.65 10.75
C GLN A 207 -1.06 -14.13 10.77
N ASP A 208 -1.64 -13.98 11.96
CA ASP A 208 -2.98 -13.44 12.15
C ASP A 208 -3.07 -11.97 11.76
N LEU A 209 -2.08 -11.14 12.10
CA LEU A 209 -2.00 -9.74 11.64
C LEU A 209 -2.06 -9.64 10.11
N TYR A 210 -1.29 -10.49 9.42
CA TYR A 210 -1.33 -10.55 7.96
C TYR A 210 -2.72 -10.94 7.43
N LYS A 211 -3.34 -11.98 8.00
CA LYS A 211 -4.69 -12.41 7.60
C LYS A 211 -5.71 -11.30 7.83
N LYS A 212 -5.63 -10.59 8.95
CA LYS A 212 -6.52 -9.48 9.29
C LYS A 212 -6.38 -8.32 8.31
N ILE A 213 -5.16 -7.83 8.08
CA ILE A 213 -4.96 -6.69 7.17
C ILE A 213 -5.33 -7.02 5.73
N THR A 214 -5.09 -8.26 5.28
CA THR A 214 -5.34 -8.63 3.88
C THR A 214 -6.78 -9.06 3.59
N LYS A 215 -7.49 -9.63 4.57
CA LYS A 215 -8.82 -10.24 4.36
C LYS A 215 -9.95 -9.65 5.20
N ARG A 216 -9.64 -8.97 6.31
CA ARG A 216 -10.65 -8.49 7.28
C ARG A 216 -10.72 -6.98 7.42
N PHE A 217 -9.73 -6.25 6.90
CA PHE A 217 -9.84 -4.82 6.65
C PHE A 217 -10.53 -4.65 5.30
N LEU A 218 -11.79 -4.22 5.36
CA LEU A 218 -12.69 -4.22 4.21
C LEU A 218 -12.91 -2.81 3.68
N PHE A 219 -12.84 -2.68 2.37
CA PHE A 219 -13.00 -1.43 1.65
C PHE A 219 -14.18 -1.52 0.68
N ASN A 220 -14.95 -0.44 0.59
CA ASN A 220 -15.81 -0.25 -0.56
C ASN A 220 -14.98 0.35 -1.70
N GLU A 221 -14.95 -0.33 -2.83
CA GLU A 221 -14.32 0.19 -4.04
C GLU A 221 -15.33 0.98 -4.86
N TYR A 222 -14.96 2.20 -5.24
CA TYR A 222 -15.72 3.03 -6.16
C TYR A 222 -14.82 3.52 -7.29
N VAL A 223 -15.06 3.01 -8.50
CA VAL A 223 -14.35 3.45 -9.72
C VAL A 223 -15.21 4.50 -10.42
N ILE A 224 -14.67 5.71 -10.57
CA ILE A 224 -15.28 6.80 -11.34
C ILE A 224 -15.30 6.37 -12.81
N LYS A 225 -16.45 6.53 -13.47
CA LYS A 225 -16.58 6.32 -14.91
C LYS A 225 -16.20 7.61 -15.64
N ASP A 226 -15.56 7.50 -16.80
CA ASP A 226 -15.01 8.61 -17.61
C ASP A 226 -16.01 9.74 -17.92
N GLU A 227 -17.32 9.51 -17.78
CA GLU A 227 -18.37 10.51 -17.96
C GLU A 227 -18.39 11.61 -16.88
N PHE A 228 -17.59 11.47 -15.82
CA PHE A 228 -17.51 12.43 -14.72
C PHE A 228 -16.14 13.11 -14.66
N ASP A 229 -16.15 14.43 -14.60
CA ASP A 229 -14.93 15.21 -14.35
C ASP A 229 -14.35 14.86 -12.97
N VAL A 230 -13.18 14.20 -12.99
CA VAL A 230 -12.44 13.76 -11.80
C VAL A 230 -12.13 14.94 -10.88
N PHE A 231 -11.93 16.14 -11.41
CA PHE A 231 -11.71 17.35 -10.62
C PHE A 231 -12.97 17.73 -9.83
N VAL A 232 -14.15 17.68 -10.44
CA VAL A 232 -15.43 17.96 -9.76
C VAL A 232 -15.73 16.91 -8.68
N ALA A 233 -15.46 15.63 -8.96
CA ALA A 233 -15.58 14.57 -7.97
C ALA A 233 -14.62 14.79 -6.79
N PHE A 234 -13.36 15.15 -7.08
CA PHE A 234 -12.35 15.47 -6.07
C PHE A 234 -12.74 16.64 -5.18
N GLU A 235 -13.18 17.77 -5.75
CA GLU A 235 -13.63 18.93 -4.99
C GLU A 235 -14.80 18.59 -4.08
N THR A 236 -15.78 17.84 -4.60
CA THR A 236 -16.97 17.46 -3.84
C THR A 236 -16.64 16.54 -2.68
N MET A 237 -15.71 15.60 -2.85
CA MET A 237 -15.29 14.67 -1.78
C MET A 237 -14.43 15.36 -0.72
N ASN A 238 -13.51 16.24 -1.11
CA ASN A 238 -12.62 16.94 -0.18
C ASN A 238 -13.31 18.09 0.57
N ASN A 239 -14.29 18.77 -0.03
CA ASN A 239 -15.03 19.85 0.61
C ASN A 239 -15.98 19.39 1.73
N ARG A 240 -16.23 18.08 1.88
CA ARG A 240 -17.01 17.55 3.01
C ARG A 240 -16.24 17.49 4.33
N GLY A 241 -14.93 17.73 4.32
CA GLY A 241 -14.04 17.57 5.49
C GLY A 241 -13.53 18.86 6.14
N LYS A 242 -13.86 20.05 5.61
CA LYS A 242 -13.50 21.33 6.23
C LYS A 242 -14.76 22.13 6.54
N ASN A 243 -15.00 22.40 7.82
CA ASN A 243 -15.82 23.56 8.18
C ASN A 243 -15.14 24.79 7.57
N LEU A 244 -15.88 25.58 6.80
CA LEU A 244 -15.48 26.94 6.48
C LEU A 244 -15.43 27.69 7.82
N SER A 245 -14.21 27.88 8.34
CA SER A 245 -13.99 28.87 9.38
C SER A 245 -14.34 30.23 8.77
N ASN A 246 -15.42 30.84 9.22
CA ASN A 246 -15.62 32.28 9.06
C ASN A 246 -14.58 33.03 9.90
#